data_AF-A0A0Q0JKY5-F1
#
_entry.id   AF-A0A0Q0JKY5-F1
#
_cell.length_a   1.000
_cell.length_b   1.000
_cell.length_c   1.000
_cell.angle_alpha   90.00
_cell.angle_beta   90.00
_cell.angle_gamma   90.00
#
_symmetry.space_group_name_H-M   'P 1'
#
loop_
_entity.id
_entity.type
_entity.pdbx_description
1 polymer ?
#
loop_
_entity_poly.entity_id
_entity_poly.type
_entity_poly.pdbx_seq_one_letter_code
_entity_poly.pdbx_strand_id
1 'polypeptide(L)'
;MNVQDLNVHENDLPQGSDTDKEPVTVNGQFQLVQGADTVSSFVLDGSVNPVQGLTSNGVAVTLSAPIDDGHGNLTYIATAGSTPVFSLTLNSDGTYSFTLSAPVDHALNSDSLTLNFKVIATDFDGDTASIVLPVKINDDRPHFVNVQDLNVHENDLPQGS
;
A
#
# COMPACT_ATOMS: atom_id res chain seq x y z
N MET A 1 17.51 12.52 6.38
CA MET A 1 16.36 11.86 7.03
C MET A 1 16.17 10.53 6.35
N ASN A 2 16.13 9.43 7.10
CA ASN A 2 15.90 8.10 6.56
C ASN A 2 14.43 7.76 6.83
N VAL A 3 13.59 7.77 5.79
CA VAL A 3 12.26 7.17 5.88
C VAL A 3 12.46 5.69 5.57
N GLN A 4 11.90 4.81 6.39
CA GLN A 4 11.88 3.39 6.05
C GLN A 4 10.82 3.16 4.98
N ASP A 5 11.21 2.53 3.88
CA ASP A 5 10.27 2.12 2.84
C ASP A 5 9.20 1.21 3.46
N LEU A 6 7.92 1.56 3.26
CA LEU A 6 6.81 0.71 3.67
C LEU A 6 6.52 -0.30 2.56
N ASN A 7 6.42 -1.58 2.91
CA ASN A 7 6.24 -2.65 1.92
C ASN A 7 5.08 -3.56 2.31
N VAL A 8 4.08 -3.66 1.44
CA VAL A 8 2.94 -4.58 1.58
C VAL A 8 2.88 -5.48 0.35
N HIS A 9 2.22 -6.63 0.47
CA HIS A 9 2.03 -7.55 -0.65
C HIS A 9 0.56 -7.88 -0.84
N GLU A 10 0.15 -8.05 -2.10
CA GLU A 10 -1.23 -8.41 -2.44
C GLU A 10 -1.54 -9.88 -2.18
N ASN A 11 -0.51 -10.74 -2.20
CA ASN A 11 -0.66 -12.15 -1.85
C ASN A 11 -1.07 -12.34 -0.38
N ASP A 12 -0.90 -11.32 0.47
CA ASP A 12 -1.35 -11.29 1.87
C ASP A 12 -2.80 -10.85 2.06
N LEU A 13 -3.47 -10.37 1.00
CA LEU A 13 -4.89 -10.06 1.05
C LEU A 13 -5.73 -11.33 1.23
N PRO A 14 -7.00 -11.23 1.69
CA PRO A 14 -7.85 -12.41 1.93
C PRO A 14 -8.03 -13.35 0.73
N GLN A 15 -7.85 -12.85 -0.50
CA GLN A 15 -7.94 -13.63 -1.73
C GLN A 15 -6.58 -13.85 -2.41
N GLY A 16 -5.49 -13.43 -1.77
CA GLY A 16 -4.15 -13.58 -2.32
C GLY A 16 -3.65 -15.04 -2.28
N SER A 17 -2.56 -15.29 -3.00
CA SER A 17 -1.95 -16.60 -3.17
C SER A 17 -1.27 -17.19 -1.93
N ASP A 18 -0.82 -16.35 -0.99
CA ASP A 18 -0.04 -16.83 0.14
C ASP A 18 -0.89 -17.64 1.12
N THR A 19 -0.41 -18.80 1.54
CA THR A 19 -1.08 -19.60 2.58
C THR A 19 -0.79 -19.09 3.98
N ASP A 20 0.36 -18.42 4.18
CA ASP A 20 0.85 -17.93 5.47
C ASP A 20 0.87 -16.38 5.49
N LYS A 21 -0.31 -15.78 5.40
CA LYS A 21 -0.54 -14.32 5.28
C LYS A 21 0.27 -13.49 6.29
N GLU A 22 1.06 -12.54 5.78
CA GLU A 22 1.64 -11.46 6.59
C GLU A 22 0.66 -10.29 6.83
N PRO A 23 0.98 -9.37 7.77
CA PRO A 23 0.14 -8.20 7.99
C PRO A 23 0.07 -7.28 6.77
N VAL A 24 -1.15 -6.97 6.34
CA VAL A 24 -1.44 -5.94 5.31
C VAL A 24 -1.32 -4.51 5.81
N THR A 25 -0.97 -4.32 7.10
CA THR A 25 -0.72 -3.03 7.73
C THR A 25 0.76 -2.92 8.10
N VAL A 26 1.38 -1.84 7.63
CA VAL A 26 2.77 -1.49 7.94
C VAL A 26 2.83 -0.13 8.60
N ASN A 27 3.74 0.01 9.55
CA ASN A 27 3.88 1.21 10.37
C ASN A 27 5.28 1.80 10.23
N GLY A 28 5.40 3.10 10.43
CA GLY A 28 6.68 3.79 10.51
C GLY A 28 6.59 5.03 11.38
N GLN A 29 7.71 5.75 11.47
CA GLN A 29 7.80 6.99 12.21
C GLN A 29 8.75 7.95 11.50
N PHE A 30 8.39 9.23 11.47
CA PHE A 30 9.28 10.26 10.94
C PHE A 30 10.40 10.51 11.94
N GLN A 31 11.65 10.39 11.48
CA GLN A 31 12.80 10.86 12.23
C GLN A 31 13.01 12.35 11.97
N LEU A 32 12.38 13.18 12.79
CA LEU A 32 12.48 14.62 12.66
C LEU A 32 13.62 15.19 13.51
N VAL A 33 14.41 16.07 12.91
CA VAL A 33 15.30 16.96 13.66
C VAL A 33 14.48 18.19 13.99
N GLN A 34 13.82 18.15 15.15
CA GLN A 34 13.05 19.29 15.65
C GLN A 34 14.01 20.44 15.98
N GLY A 35 13.62 21.66 15.62
CA GLY A 35 14.33 22.88 15.99
C GLY A 35 14.09 23.21 17.46
N ALA A 36 13.74 24.46 17.77
CA ALA A 36 13.35 24.84 19.12
C ALA A 36 11.96 24.27 19.52
N ASP A 37 11.09 24.02 18.53
CA ASP A 37 9.70 23.65 18.72
C ASP A 37 9.38 22.24 18.22
N THR A 38 8.34 21.65 18.83
CA THR A 38 7.80 20.35 18.43
C THR A 38 6.87 20.49 17.24
N VAL A 39 6.81 19.48 16.37
CA VAL A 39 5.81 19.47 15.29
C VAL A 39 4.39 19.45 15.85
N SER A 40 3.53 20.24 15.21
CA SER A 40 2.13 20.40 15.55
C SER A 40 1.22 19.55 14.66
N SER A 41 1.56 19.35 13.38
CA SER A 41 0.73 18.56 12.46
C SER A 41 1.51 17.91 11.32
N PHE A 42 0.94 16.83 10.77
CA PHE A 42 1.38 16.16 9.55
C PHE A 42 0.21 16.07 8.56
N VAL A 43 0.38 16.62 7.36
CA VAL A 43 -0.66 16.62 6.31
C VAL A 43 -0.07 16.15 4.98
N LEU A 44 -0.88 15.56 4.09
CA LEU A 44 -0.43 15.34 2.71
C LEU A 44 -0.41 16.65 1.93
N ASP A 45 0.61 16.81 1.08
CA ASP A 45 0.67 17.91 0.12
C ASP A 45 -0.41 17.74 -0.95
N GLY A 46 -1.49 18.52 -0.84
CA GLY A 46 -2.61 18.47 -1.77
C GLY A 46 -2.30 18.96 -3.20
N SER A 47 -1.10 19.48 -3.46
CA SER A 47 -0.66 19.86 -4.81
C SER A 47 -0.21 18.67 -5.67
N VAL A 48 0.01 17.50 -5.05
CA VAL A 48 0.37 16.26 -5.74
C VAL A 48 -0.71 15.20 -5.56
N ASN A 49 -0.98 14.44 -6.62
CA ASN A 49 -1.88 13.30 -6.56
C ASN A 49 -1.07 12.00 -6.52
N PRO A 50 -0.90 11.36 -5.35
CA PRO A 50 -0.09 10.15 -5.22
C PRO A 50 -0.74 8.93 -5.91
N VAL A 51 -2.04 8.97 -6.20
CA VAL A 51 -2.79 7.88 -6.85
C VAL A 51 -3.13 8.18 -8.31
N GLN A 52 -2.43 9.13 -8.94
CA GLN A 52 -2.69 9.49 -10.33
C GLN A 52 -2.50 8.28 -11.26
N GLY A 53 -3.56 7.93 -11.99
CA GLY A 53 -3.54 6.82 -12.94
C GLY A 53 -3.60 5.44 -12.29
N LEU A 54 -3.69 5.35 -10.96
CA LEU A 54 -3.87 4.10 -10.25
C LEU A 54 -5.30 3.58 -10.48
N THR A 55 -5.40 2.28 -10.78
CA THR A 55 -6.67 1.57 -10.84
C THR A 55 -6.64 0.36 -9.92
N SER A 56 -7.82 -0.12 -9.54
CA SER A 56 -8.02 -1.39 -8.85
C SER A 56 -9.20 -2.08 -9.52
N ASN A 57 -8.98 -3.27 -10.09
CA ASN A 57 -9.98 -4.00 -10.88
C ASN A 57 -10.52 -3.15 -12.05
N GLY A 58 -9.65 -2.37 -12.69
CA GLY A 58 -9.97 -1.48 -13.81
C GLY A 58 -10.73 -0.20 -13.43
N VAL A 59 -11.04 0.01 -12.14
CA VAL A 59 -11.72 1.21 -11.65
C VAL A 59 -10.68 2.19 -11.09
N ALA A 60 -10.77 3.46 -11.48
CA ALA A 60 -9.87 4.50 -11.02
C ALA A 60 -9.92 4.65 -9.49
N VAL A 61 -8.74 4.71 -8.88
CA VAL A 61 -8.57 4.96 -7.45
C VAL A 61 -8.57 6.46 -7.19
N THR A 62 -9.37 6.88 -6.22
CA THR A 62 -9.41 8.27 -5.75
C THR A 62 -9.06 8.32 -4.27
N LEU A 63 -8.27 9.32 -3.87
CA LEU A 63 -7.94 9.58 -2.47
C LEU A 63 -8.91 10.62 -1.89
N SER A 64 -9.49 10.32 -0.73
CA SER A 64 -10.38 11.25 -0.03
C SER A 64 -9.64 12.42 0.60
N ALA A 65 -10.38 13.47 0.98
CA ALA A 65 -9.93 14.40 2.01
C ALA A 65 -9.67 13.63 3.33
N PRO A 66 -8.75 14.10 4.19
CA PRO A 66 -8.48 13.44 5.45
C PRO A 66 -9.68 13.51 6.39
N ILE A 67 -9.85 12.45 7.17
CA ILE A 67 -10.72 12.39 8.33
C ILE A 67 -9.85 12.66 9.55
N ASP A 68 -10.16 13.72 10.29
CA ASP A 68 -9.55 14.04 11.58
C ASP A 68 -10.31 13.31 12.70
N ASP A 69 -9.59 12.63 13.57
CA ASP A 69 -10.16 11.94 14.74
C ASP A 69 -10.43 12.86 15.94
N GLY A 70 -10.10 14.15 15.82
CA GLY A 70 -10.22 15.15 16.88
C GLY A 70 -8.99 15.26 17.78
N HIS A 71 -7.97 14.44 17.53
CA HIS A 71 -6.67 14.45 18.23
C HIS A 71 -5.52 14.83 17.28
N GLY A 72 -5.84 15.29 16.06
CA GLY A 72 -4.86 15.69 15.05
C GLY A 72 -4.32 14.51 14.25
N ASN A 73 -4.87 13.30 14.41
CA ASN A 73 -4.52 12.17 13.55
C ASN A 73 -5.39 12.22 12.30
N LEU A 74 -4.75 12.17 11.14
CA LEU A 74 -5.42 12.30 9.85
C LEU A 74 -5.41 10.98 9.11
N THR A 75 -6.59 10.49 8.74
CA THR A 75 -6.74 9.27 7.93
C THR A 75 -7.23 9.61 6.54
N TYR A 76 -6.46 9.19 5.53
CA TYR A 76 -6.79 9.28 4.11
C TYR A 76 -7.24 7.91 3.61
N ILE A 77 -8.35 7.86 2.87
CA ILE A 77 -8.89 6.60 2.33
C ILE A 77 -8.84 6.68 0.82
N ALA A 78 -8.20 5.68 0.19
CA ALA A 78 -8.23 5.50 -1.25
C ALA A 78 -9.32 4.50 -1.62
N THR A 79 -10.21 4.87 -2.54
CA THR A 79 -11.32 4.02 -2.98
C THR A 79 -11.34 3.85 -4.50
N ALA A 80 -11.71 2.65 -4.96
CA ALA A 80 -12.07 2.37 -6.33
C ALA A 80 -13.61 2.27 -6.37
N GLY A 81 -14.27 3.35 -6.81
CA GLY A 81 -15.72 3.48 -6.63
C GLY A 81 -16.08 3.51 -5.13
N SER A 82 -16.87 2.52 -4.67
CA SER A 82 -17.25 2.37 -3.27
C SER A 82 -16.35 1.42 -2.47
N THR A 83 -15.36 0.80 -3.10
CA THR A 83 -14.51 -0.20 -2.46
C THR A 83 -13.24 0.45 -1.92
N PRO A 84 -12.95 0.36 -0.61
CA PRO A 84 -11.68 0.79 -0.06
C PRO A 84 -10.53 -0.06 -0.60
N VAL A 85 -9.48 0.61 -1.10
CA VAL A 85 -8.28 -0.03 -1.64
C VAL A 85 -7.16 0.02 -0.62
N PHE A 86 -6.94 1.17 0.00
CA PHE A 86 -6.02 1.31 1.13
C PHE A 86 -6.37 2.52 2.00
N SER A 87 -5.76 2.59 3.17
CA SER A 87 -5.77 3.77 4.03
C SER A 87 -4.36 4.16 4.46
N LEU A 88 -4.12 5.47 4.57
CA LEU A 88 -2.91 6.04 5.16
C LEU A 88 -3.32 6.90 6.36
N THR A 89 -2.78 6.60 7.54
CA THR A 89 -2.97 7.42 8.74
C THR A 89 -1.65 8.11 9.09
N LEU A 90 -1.71 9.43 9.28
CA LEU A 90 -0.61 10.26 9.78
C LEU A 90 -1.00 10.72 11.19
N ASN A 91 -0.23 10.33 12.20
CA ASN A 91 -0.50 10.70 13.58
C ASN A 91 0.27 11.97 13.96
N SER A 92 -0.28 12.72 14.91
CA SER A 92 0.34 13.95 15.41
C SER A 92 1.67 13.72 16.13
N ASP A 93 1.92 12.50 16.62
CA ASP A 93 3.19 12.08 17.22
C ASP A 93 4.29 11.74 16.20
N GLY A 94 3.98 11.84 14.90
CA GLY A 94 4.91 11.54 13.81
C GLY A 94 5.00 10.06 13.44
N THR A 95 4.21 9.18 14.06
CA THR A 95 3.98 7.83 13.57
C THR A 95 3.01 7.85 12.40
N TYR A 96 3.10 6.83 11.55
CA TYR A 96 2.18 6.66 10.43
C TYR A 96 1.93 5.17 10.15
N SER A 97 0.79 4.88 9.56
CA SER A 97 0.42 3.53 9.15
C SER A 97 -0.21 3.50 7.78
N PHE A 98 0.12 2.46 7.00
CA PHE A 98 -0.49 2.18 5.72
C PHE A 98 -1.13 0.79 5.77
N THR A 99 -2.38 0.67 5.34
CA THR A 99 -3.12 -0.59 5.30
C THR A 99 -3.64 -0.84 3.89
N LEU A 100 -3.23 -1.94 3.27
CA LEU A 100 -3.79 -2.41 2.00
C LEU A 100 -5.05 -3.24 2.26
N SER A 101 -6.13 -2.95 1.55
CA SER A 101 -7.44 -3.58 1.72
C SER A 101 -7.95 -4.27 0.45
N ALA A 102 -7.50 -3.82 -0.73
CA ALA A 102 -7.80 -4.43 -2.01
C ALA A 102 -6.56 -4.36 -2.93
N PRO A 103 -6.44 -5.25 -3.93
CA PRO A 103 -5.31 -5.23 -4.86
C PRO A 103 -5.36 -3.97 -5.74
N VAL A 104 -4.21 -3.56 -6.26
CA VAL A 104 -4.10 -2.52 -7.29
C VAL A 104 -3.70 -3.14 -8.62
N ASP A 105 -4.06 -2.50 -9.72
CA ASP A 105 -3.67 -3.00 -11.03
C ASP A 105 -2.21 -2.61 -11.31
N HIS A 106 -1.37 -3.61 -11.59
CA HIS A 106 0.03 -3.42 -11.95
C HIS A 106 0.20 -3.26 -13.46
N ALA A 107 1.28 -2.59 -13.87
CA ALA A 107 1.69 -2.56 -15.26
C ALA A 107 2.07 -3.97 -15.75
N LEU A 108 1.89 -4.25 -17.04
CA LEU A 108 2.25 -5.54 -17.63
C LEU A 108 3.73 -5.87 -17.37
N ASN A 109 4.01 -7.06 -16.84
CA ASN A 109 5.35 -7.52 -16.44
C ASN A 109 6.00 -6.71 -15.30
N SER A 110 5.21 -6.03 -14.47
CA SER A 110 5.67 -5.39 -13.24
C SER A 110 5.26 -6.24 -12.05
N ASP A 111 6.15 -6.33 -11.06
CA ASP A 111 5.91 -7.13 -9.84
C ASP A 111 5.68 -6.25 -8.62
N SER A 112 5.71 -4.95 -8.83
CA SER A 112 5.46 -3.98 -7.79
C SER A 112 5.11 -2.62 -8.37
N LEU A 113 4.42 -1.84 -7.56
CA LEU A 113 4.13 -0.43 -7.75
C LEU A 113 4.63 0.33 -6.53
N THR A 114 5.10 1.58 -6.71
CA THR A 114 5.45 2.46 -5.60
C THR A 114 4.61 3.73 -5.63
N LEU A 115 3.92 4.02 -4.53
CA LEU A 115 3.19 5.26 -4.30
C LEU A 115 4.05 6.20 -3.46
N ASN A 116 4.15 7.46 -3.85
CA ASN A 116 4.96 8.47 -3.16
C ASN A 116 4.05 9.50 -2.50
N PHE A 117 3.90 9.41 -1.19
CA PHE A 117 3.10 10.35 -0.40
C PHE A 117 3.98 11.48 0.09
N LYS A 118 3.81 12.68 -0.46
CA LYS A 118 4.50 13.87 0.04
C LYS A 118 3.77 14.40 1.27
N VAL A 119 4.46 14.40 2.40
CA VAL A 119 3.96 14.85 3.70
C VAL A 119 4.58 16.20 4.03
N ILE A 120 3.77 17.11 4.54
CA ILE A 120 4.18 18.41 5.09
C ILE A 120 4.00 18.34 6.60
N ALA A 121 5.07 18.64 7.33
CA ALA A 121 5.05 18.84 8.76
C ALA A 121 5.06 20.35 9.05
N THR A 122 4.26 20.78 10.02
CA THR A 122 4.21 22.18 10.49
C THR A 122 4.39 22.20 12.01
N ASP A 123 5.25 23.06 12.53
CA ASP A 123 5.43 23.27 13.98
C ASP A 123 4.50 24.36 14.55
N PHE A 124 4.70 24.74 15.81
CA PHE A 124 3.78 25.60 16.54
C PHE A 124 3.85 27.08 16.19
N ASP A 125 4.95 27.56 15.61
CA ASP A 125 5.07 28.95 15.12
C ASP A 125 4.88 29.08 13.60
N GLY A 126 4.76 27.94 12.91
CA GLY A 126 4.26 27.84 11.54
C GLY A 126 5.32 27.54 10.50
N ASP A 127 6.55 27.22 10.92
CA ASP A 127 7.58 26.72 10.03
C ASP A 127 7.19 25.36 9.46
N THR A 128 7.57 25.11 8.22
CA THR A 128 7.19 23.89 7.49
C THR A 128 8.39 23.14 6.95
N ALA A 129 8.29 21.82 6.96
CA ALA A 129 9.22 20.91 6.31
C ALA A 129 8.44 19.86 5.52
N SER A 130 9.03 19.34 4.44
CA SER A 130 8.40 18.30 3.63
C SER A 130 9.25 17.04 3.52
N ILE A 131 8.61 15.89 3.46
CA ILE A 131 9.25 14.59 3.27
C ILE A 131 8.42 13.73 2.33
N VAL A 132 9.06 12.82 1.59
CA VAL A 132 8.38 11.84 0.75
C VAL A 132 8.37 10.50 1.47
N LEU A 133 7.20 9.93 1.64
CA LEU A 133 6.97 8.58 2.17
C LEU A 133 6.68 7.62 0.99
N PRO A 134 7.65 6.80 0.60
CA PRO A 134 7.44 5.75 -0.40
C PRO A 134 6.71 4.55 0.24
N VAL A 135 5.67 4.07 -0.45
CA VAL A 135 4.97 2.82 -0.13
C VAL A 135 5.05 1.91 -1.35
N LYS A 136 5.69 0.75 -1.20
CA LYS A 136 5.80 -0.28 -2.22
C LYS A 136 4.70 -1.33 -2.00
N ILE A 137 3.94 -1.61 -3.05
CA ILE A 137 2.93 -2.67 -3.11
C ILE A 137 3.47 -3.71 -4.08
N ASN A 138 3.66 -4.95 -3.63
CA ASN A 138 4.11 -6.04 -4.49
C ASN A 138 2.91 -6.83 -5.01
N ASP A 139 2.97 -7.14 -6.30
CA ASP A 139 1.93 -7.84 -7.06
C ASP A 139 1.79 -9.29 -6.60
N ASP A 140 0.56 -9.79 -6.60
CA ASP A 140 0.27 -11.20 -6.43
C ASP A 140 0.23 -11.91 -7.78
N ARG A 141 1.24 -12.72 -8.06
CA ARG A 141 1.32 -13.44 -9.34
C ARG A 141 0.48 -14.73 -9.32
N PRO A 142 -0.18 -15.07 -10.44
CA PRO A 142 -0.77 -16.39 -10.61
C PRO A 142 0.29 -17.48 -10.44
N HIS A 143 -0.05 -18.52 -9.68
CA HIS A 143 0.78 -19.72 -9.54
C HIS A 143 -0.08 -20.98 -9.69
N PHE A 144 0.53 -22.07 -10.15
CA PHE A 144 -0.13 -23.36 -10.24
C PHE A 144 0.03 -24.10 -8.91
N VAL A 145 -1.07 -24.60 -8.35
CA VAL A 145 -1.05 -25.58 -7.26
C VAL A 145 -1.44 -26.95 -7.81
N ASN A 146 -0.77 -28.00 -7.31
CA ASN A 146 -1.05 -29.41 -7.63
C ASN A 146 -1.16 -29.71 -9.13
N VAL A 147 -0.02 -29.81 -9.80
CA VAL A 147 0.04 -30.49 -11.10
C VAL A 147 -0.19 -31.97 -10.85
N GLN A 148 -1.37 -32.48 -11.20
CA GLN A 148 -1.59 -33.92 -11.21
C GLN A 148 -0.79 -34.52 -12.36
N ASP A 149 0.13 -35.43 -12.06
CA ASP A 149 0.84 -36.17 -13.10
C ASP A 149 -0.17 -36.93 -13.97
N LEU A 150 -0.22 -36.59 -15.25
CA LEU A 150 -0.96 -37.37 -16.24
C LEU A 150 -0.09 -38.58 -16.63
N ASN A 151 -0.18 -39.66 -15.86
CA ASN A 151 0.51 -40.90 -16.18
C ASN A 151 -0.35 -41.74 -17.15
N VAL A 152 0.04 -41.80 -18.42
CA VAL A 152 -0.51 -42.77 -19.36
C VAL A 152 0.26 -44.08 -19.21
N HIS A 153 -0.44 -45.19 -18.98
CA HIS A 153 0.18 -46.52 -19.03
C HIS A 153 -0.01 -47.08 -20.43
N GLU A 154 1.06 -47.56 -21.06
CA GLU A 154 0.99 -48.18 -22.39
C GLU A 154 0.12 -49.45 -22.40
N ASN A 155 -0.17 -50.02 -21.21
CA ASN A 155 -1.08 -51.14 -20.97
C ASN A 155 -2.53 -50.85 -21.38
N ASP A 156 -2.89 -49.57 -21.52
CA ASP A 156 -4.24 -49.13 -21.91
C ASP A 156 -4.39 -49.02 -23.44
N LEU A 157 -3.33 -49.29 -24.21
CA LEU A 157 -3.38 -49.39 -25.66
C LEU A 157 -3.75 -50.83 -26.07
N PRO A 158 -4.76 -51.06 -26.94
CA PRO A 158 -5.16 -52.41 -27.37
C PRO A 158 -4.09 -53.22 -28.09
N GLN A 159 -2.91 -52.66 -28.37
CA GLN A 159 -1.78 -53.29 -29.06
C GLN A 159 -0.42 -52.93 -28.42
N GLY A 160 -0.37 -52.57 -27.14
CA GLY A 160 0.90 -52.42 -26.41
C GLY A 160 1.54 -53.80 -26.19
N SER A 161 2.76 -54.00 -26.71
CA SER A 161 3.55 -55.24 -26.63
C SER A 161 3.96 -55.62 -25.21
#